data_AF-A0A7S0C6I7-F1
#
_entry.id   AF-A0A7S0C6I7-F1
#
_cell.length_a   1.000
_cell.length_b   1.000
_cell.length_c   1.000
_cell.angle_alpha   90.00
_cell.angle_beta   90.00
_cell.angle_gamma   90.00
#
_symmetry.space_group_name_H-M   'P 1'
#
loop_
_entity.id
_entity.type
_entity.pdbx_description
1 polymer ?
#
loop_
_entity_poly.entity_id
_entity_poly.type
_entity_poly.pdbx_seq_one_letter_code
_entity_poly.pdbx_strand_id
1 'polypeptide(L)'
;MRFSGLFALFVLTEAFTSTPISTRLSPSKKMSSALASATESCDSKEVCLVVEAEVNPDRMEEFLDMIEKNAIGSRKEPGCLRFDVIRSKDNPNKFFFYEVYVDTAAVAFHKEQP
;
A
#
# COMPACT_ATOMS: atom_id res chain seq x y z
N MET A 1 34.31 -3.93 6.29
CA MET A 1 33.66 -4.83 7.28
C MET A 1 32.22 -4.32 7.44
N ARG A 2 31.22 -4.99 6.82
CA ARG A 2 30.25 -5.94 7.44
C ARG A 2 29.39 -5.23 8.52
N PHE A 3 28.06 -5.09 8.48
CA PHE A 3 26.91 -5.90 8.01
C PHE A 3 25.74 -4.92 7.66
N SER A 4 24.98 -5.02 6.57
CA SER A 4 23.81 -5.89 6.29
C SER A 4 22.77 -6.02 7.41
N GLY A 5 21.52 -5.60 7.14
CA GLY A 5 20.34 -5.90 7.98
C GLY A 5 19.10 -5.17 7.44
N LEU A 6 18.39 -5.72 6.44
CA LEU A 6 17.23 -6.61 6.58
C LEU A 6 15.91 -5.81 6.73
N PHE A 7 15.28 -5.53 5.58
CA PHE A 7 13.90 -5.05 5.47
C PHE A 7 12.95 -6.14 6.00
N ALA A 8 12.14 -5.78 6.99
CA ALA A 8 11.15 -6.68 7.58
C ALA A 8 9.91 -6.78 6.68
N LEU A 9 9.75 -7.96 6.06
CA LEU A 9 8.51 -8.48 5.50
C LEU A 9 7.80 -9.24 6.64
N PHE A 10 6.61 -8.80 7.05
CA PHE A 10 5.78 -9.55 8.00
C PHE A 10 4.43 -9.84 7.35
N VAL A 11 4.33 -11.05 6.77
CA VAL A 11 3.06 -11.68 6.40
C VAL A 11 2.78 -12.69 7.51
N LEU A 12 1.78 -12.44 8.35
CA LEU A 12 1.25 -13.44 9.26
C LEU A 12 0.03 -14.12 8.64
N THR A 13 0.23 -15.38 8.28
CA THR A 13 -0.84 -16.35 8.02
C THR A 13 -0.76 -17.39 9.14
N GLU A 14 -1.74 -17.44 10.04
CA GLU A 14 -1.98 -18.60 10.91
C GLU A 14 -3.49 -18.86 10.92
N ALA A 15 -3.95 -19.93 10.28
CA ALA A 15 -3.95 -21.33 10.72
C ALA A 15 -5.14 -21.63 11.66
N PHE A 16 -6.19 -22.10 10.99
CA PHE A 16 -7.41 -22.72 11.48
C PHE A 16 -7.08 -23.92 12.38
N THR A 17 -7.60 -23.95 13.61
CA THR A 17 -7.67 -25.19 14.40
C THR A 17 -9.09 -25.42 14.88
N SER A 18 -9.59 -26.62 14.60
CA SER A 18 -10.98 -27.04 14.77
C SER A 18 -11.27 -27.53 16.19
N THR A 19 -12.49 -27.27 16.68
CA THR A 19 -13.14 -28.11 17.69
C THR A 19 -14.62 -28.31 17.33
N PRO A 20 -15.20 -29.51 17.58
CA PRO A 20 -16.47 -29.93 16.99
C PRO A 20 -17.72 -29.49 17.77
N ILE A 21 -18.78 -29.44 16.96
CA ILE A 21 -20.20 -29.13 17.18
C ILE A 21 -20.84 -29.87 18.37
N SER A 22 -21.61 -29.16 19.19
CA SER A 22 -22.94 -29.61 19.64
C SER A 22 -23.69 -28.50 20.37
N THR A 23 -24.75 -27.96 19.74
CA THR A 23 -26.06 -27.76 20.38
C THR A 23 -27.12 -27.43 19.32
N ARG A 24 -27.99 -28.43 19.09
CA ARG A 24 -29.46 -28.32 18.94
C ARG A 24 -30.00 -27.29 17.94
N LEU A 25 -30.29 -27.75 16.71
CA LEU A 25 -31.21 -27.08 15.79
C LEU A 25 -32.63 -27.02 16.39
N SER A 26 -33.21 -25.82 16.42
CA SER A 26 -34.66 -25.59 16.47
C SER A 26 -35.12 -24.99 15.13
N PRO A 27 -36.25 -25.43 14.56
CA PRO A 27 -36.65 -24.98 13.23
C PRO A 27 -37.31 -23.60 13.23
N SER A 28 -36.92 -22.80 12.22
CA SER A 28 -37.71 -21.73 11.58
C SER A 28 -37.80 -20.36 12.25
N LYS A 29 -37.01 -19.41 11.71
CA LYS A 29 -37.54 -18.12 11.25
C LYS A 29 -36.72 -17.61 10.06
N LYS A 30 -37.39 -17.33 8.95
CA LYS A 30 -36.82 -16.82 7.70
C LYS A 30 -35.91 -15.61 7.98
N MET A 31 -34.65 -15.67 7.57
CA MET A 31 -33.75 -14.51 7.49
C MET A 31 -33.19 -14.45 6.07
N SER A 32 -33.98 -13.91 5.14
CA SER A 32 -33.57 -13.68 3.75
C SER A 32 -32.95 -12.29 3.53
N SER A 33 -32.43 -11.62 4.56
CA SER A 33 -32.02 -10.21 4.43
C SER A 33 -30.58 -9.89 4.84
N ALA A 34 -29.74 -10.88 5.18
CA ALA A 34 -28.36 -10.63 5.58
C ALA A 34 -27.33 -10.77 4.43
N LEU A 35 -27.79 -10.80 3.17
CA LEU A 35 -26.93 -10.76 1.98
C LEU A 35 -27.00 -9.40 1.24
N ALA A 36 -27.74 -8.43 1.79
CA ALA A 36 -27.96 -7.13 1.16
C ALA A 36 -26.96 -6.04 1.59
N SER A 37 -26.00 -6.35 2.48
CA SER A 37 -25.00 -5.36 2.95
C SER A 37 -23.65 -5.49 2.23
N ALA A 38 -23.56 -6.30 1.18
CA ALA A 38 -22.32 -6.56 0.45
C ALA A 38 -22.28 -5.83 -0.90
N THR A 39 -22.65 -4.56 -0.93
CA THR A 39 -22.24 -3.65 -2.01
C THR A 39 -22.34 -2.21 -1.49
N GLU A 40 -21.45 -1.83 -0.57
CA GLU A 40 -21.09 -0.41 -0.52
C GLU A 40 -20.33 -0.11 -1.81
N SER A 41 -20.99 0.62 -2.70
CA SER A 41 -20.37 1.20 -3.88
C SER A 41 -19.20 2.08 -3.42
N CYS A 42 -17.98 1.66 -3.74
CA CYS A 42 -16.77 2.43 -3.52
C CYS A 42 -16.79 3.65 -4.46
N ASP A 43 -17.50 4.70 -4.07
CA ASP A 43 -17.35 6.05 -4.64
C ASP A 43 -16.17 6.76 -3.95
N SER A 44 -15.05 6.04 -3.79
CA SER A 44 -13.86 6.61 -3.16
C SER A 44 -13.11 7.42 -4.20
N LYS A 45 -12.98 8.72 -3.94
CA LYS A 45 -12.21 9.64 -4.79
C LYS A 45 -10.71 9.38 -4.75
N GLU A 46 -10.25 8.55 -3.82
CA GLU A 46 -8.85 8.27 -3.59
C GLU A 46 -8.16 7.75 -4.85
N VAL A 47 -6.97 8.29 -5.12
CA VAL A 47 -6.16 7.92 -6.27
C VAL A 47 -4.92 7.21 -5.77
N CYS A 48 -4.74 5.98 -6.25
CA CYS A 48 -3.52 5.22 -6.02
C CYS A 48 -2.69 5.19 -7.31
N LEU A 49 -1.42 5.59 -7.22
CA LEU A 49 -0.44 5.49 -8.28
C LEU A 49 0.63 4.45 -7.89
N VAL A 50 0.99 3.62 -8.86
CA VAL A 50 2.17 2.74 -8.77
C VAL A 50 3.12 3.16 -9.88
N VAL A 51 4.17 3.87 -9.50
CA VAL A 51 5.18 4.37 -10.43
C VAL A 51 6.36 3.42 -10.43
N GLU A 52 6.85 3.06 -11.61
CA GLU A 52 8.04 2.25 -11.79
C GLU A 52 9.19 3.13 -12.33
N ALA A 53 10.36 3.04 -11.71
CA ALA A 53 11.56 3.73 -12.14
C ALA A 53 12.75 2.76 -12.21
N GLU A 54 13.52 2.84 -13.28
CA GLU A 54 14.82 2.17 -13.40
C GLU A 54 15.92 3.23 -13.46
N VAL A 55 16.89 3.10 -12.55
CA VAL A 55 17.89 4.12 -12.27
C VAL A 55 19.21 3.70 -12.89
N ASN A 56 19.90 4.64 -13.55
CA ASN A 56 21.25 4.40 -14.01
C ASN A 56 22.17 4.11 -12.79
N PRO A 57 22.87 2.96 -12.75
CA PRO A 57 23.76 2.60 -11.64
C PRO A 57 24.76 3.68 -11.26
N ASP A 58 25.27 4.44 -12.24
CA ASP A 58 26.28 5.48 -12.04
C ASP A 58 25.73 6.71 -11.30
N ARG A 59 24.41 6.82 -11.16
CA ARG A 59 23.70 7.92 -10.47
C ARG A 59 22.89 7.44 -9.27
N MET A 60 23.14 6.22 -8.79
CA MET A 60 22.35 5.62 -7.70
C MET A 60 22.39 6.45 -6.41
N GLU A 61 23.56 6.95 -6.01
CA GLU A 61 23.69 7.75 -4.79
C GLU A 61 22.91 9.06 -4.89
N GLU A 62 23.05 9.77 -6.01
CA GLU A 62 22.28 10.99 -6.29
C GLU A 62 20.78 10.73 -6.27
N PHE A 63 20.34 9.61 -6.88
CA PHE A 63 18.93 9.22 -6.87
C PHE A 63 18.42 8.93 -5.46
N LEU A 64 19.18 8.21 -4.63
CA LEU A 64 18.79 7.89 -3.25
C LEU A 64 18.62 9.17 -2.40
N ASP A 65 19.55 10.12 -2.52
CA ASP A 65 19.47 11.40 -1.82
C ASP A 65 18.27 12.24 -2.27
N MET A 66 17.97 12.23 -3.57
CA MET A 66 16.84 12.97 -4.13
C MET A 66 15.50 12.35 -3.78
N ILE A 67 15.37 11.02 -3.91
CA ILE A 67 14.11 10.32 -3.69
C ILE A 67 13.72 10.28 -2.20
N GLU A 68 14.70 10.28 -1.29
CA GLU A 68 14.45 10.43 0.15
C GLU A 68 13.83 11.80 0.46
N LYS A 69 14.41 12.88 -0.07
CA LYS A 69 13.87 14.24 0.09
C LYS A 69 12.48 14.37 -0.50
N ASN A 70 12.26 13.82 -1.70
CA ASN A 70 10.96 13.78 -2.34
C ASN A 70 9.94 13.07 -1.44
N ALA A 71 10.21 11.84 -1.00
CA ALA A 71 9.28 11.08 -0.15
C ALA A 71 8.98 11.79 1.19
N ILE A 72 9.97 12.43 1.81
CA ILE A 72 9.76 13.23 3.03
C ILE A 72 8.90 14.47 2.74
N GLY A 73 9.09 15.12 1.59
CA GLY A 73 8.28 16.24 1.13
C GLY A 73 6.84 15.82 0.88
N SER A 74 6.64 14.79 0.06
CA SER A 74 5.33 14.29 -0.36
C SER A 74 4.44 13.88 0.79
N ARG A 75 5.00 13.21 1.81
CA ARG A 75 4.23 12.84 3.02
C ARG A 75 3.70 14.04 3.83
N LYS A 76 4.21 15.24 3.58
CA LYS A 76 3.74 16.49 4.22
C LYS A 76 2.74 17.24 3.35
N GLU A 77 2.57 16.84 2.10
CA GLU A 77 1.66 17.52 1.18
C GLU A 77 0.20 17.30 1.58
N PRO A 78 -0.66 18.33 1.47
CA PRO A 78 -2.08 18.18 1.71
C PRO A 78 -2.70 17.12 0.80
N GLY A 79 -3.34 16.12 1.40
CA GLY A 79 -4.02 15.07 0.65
C GLY A 79 -3.14 13.90 0.23
N CYS A 80 -1.83 13.91 0.54
CA CYS A 80 -1.02 12.70 0.46
C CYS A 80 -1.34 11.78 1.65
N LEU A 81 -1.87 10.60 1.36
CA LEU A 81 -2.20 9.57 2.34
C LEU A 81 -1.05 8.57 2.53
N ARG A 82 -0.30 8.31 1.45
CA ARG A 82 0.83 7.38 1.44
C ARG A 82 1.84 7.78 0.37
N PHE A 83 3.12 7.64 0.69
CA PHE A 83 4.20 7.74 -0.28
C PHE A 83 5.34 6.81 0.14
N ASP A 84 5.37 5.61 -0.42
CA ASP A 84 6.42 4.61 -0.15
C ASP A 84 7.35 4.50 -1.34
N VAL A 85 8.65 4.40 -1.05
CA VAL A 85 9.70 4.13 -2.03
C VAL A 85 10.22 2.73 -1.77
N ILE A 86 10.04 1.84 -2.73
CA ILE A 86 10.31 0.41 -2.58
C ILE A 86 11.37 0.01 -3.59
N ARG A 87 12.48 -0.55 -3.13
CA ARG A 87 13.51 -1.11 -4.02
C ARG A 87 13.15 -2.54 -4.38
N SER A 88 13.24 -2.90 -5.66
CA SER A 88 13.03 -4.28 -6.10
C SER A 88 14.06 -5.21 -5.47
N LYS A 89 13.59 -6.40 -5.08
CA LYS A 89 14.45 -7.46 -4.55
C LYS A 89 15.29 -8.11 -5.65
N ASP A 90 14.75 -8.17 -6.87
CA ASP A 90 15.35 -8.91 -7.99
C ASP A 90 16.23 -8.01 -8.87
N ASN A 91 15.96 -6.71 -8.92
CA ASN A 91 16.78 -5.73 -9.64
C ASN A 91 17.10 -4.53 -8.72
N PRO A 92 18.34 -4.40 -8.23
CA PRO A 92 18.73 -3.30 -7.35
C PRO A 92 18.65 -1.92 -8.01
N ASN A 93 18.53 -1.83 -9.33
CA ASN A 93 18.39 -0.56 -10.04
C ASN A 93 16.93 -0.15 -10.26
N LYS A 94 15.99 -1.00 -9.86
CA LYS A 94 14.56 -0.81 -10.06
C LYS A 94 13.86 -0.43 -8.77
N PHE A 95 13.02 0.61 -8.85
CA PHE A 95 12.26 1.15 -7.73
C PHE A 95 10.78 1.27 -8.10
N PHE A 96 9.94 1.18 -7.09
CA PHE A 96 8.50 1.41 -7.17
C PHE A 96 8.11 2.50 -6.18
N PHE A 97 7.27 3.43 -6.61
CA PHE A 97 6.64 4.40 -5.73
C PHE A 97 5.17 4.04 -5.57
N TYR A 98 4.75 3.82 -4.33
CA TYR A 98 3.37 3.58 -3.98
C TYR A 98 2.80 4.85 -3.36
N GLU A 99 2.02 5.56 -4.16
CA GLU A 99 1.52 6.88 -3.83
C GLU A 99 0.00 6.82 -3.74
N VAL A 100 -0.56 7.27 -2.61
CA VAL A 100 -2.00 7.29 -2.38
C VAL A 100 -2.40 8.70 -2.00
N TYR A 101 -3.40 9.23 -2.68
CA TYR A 101 -3.92 10.57 -2.48
C TYR A 101 -5.43 10.55 -2.25
N VAL A 102 -5.95 11.54 -1.54
CA VAL A 102 -7.39 11.68 -1.26
C VAL A 102 -8.24 11.88 -2.53
N ASP A 103 -7.65 12.48 -3.57
CA ASP A 103 -8.29 12.72 -4.87
C ASP A 103 -7.28 13.10 -5.98
N THR A 104 -7.80 13.34 -7.19
CA THR A 104 -7.00 13.75 -8.36
C THR A 104 -6.44 15.17 -8.24
N ALA A 105 -7.02 16.05 -7.42
CA ALA A 105 -6.51 17.40 -7.22
C ALA A 105 -5.25 17.38 -6.35
N ALA A 106 -5.20 16.51 -5.34
CA ALA A 106 -3.99 16.25 -4.56
C ALA A 106 -2.86 15.67 -5.43
N VAL A 107 -3.17 14.79 -6.40
CA VAL A 107 -2.18 14.32 -7.39
C VAL A 107 -1.67 15.48 -8.26
N ALA A 108 -2.54 16.39 -8.69
CA ALA A 108 -2.13 17.54 -9.49
C ALA A 108 -1.21 18.48 -8.68
N PHE A 109 -1.56 18.76 -7.43
CA PHE A 109 -0.73 19.54 -6.51
C PHE A 109 0.66 18.91 -6.30
N HIS A 110 0.72 17.60 -6.09
CA HIS A 110 1.98 16.86 -5.94
C HIS A 110 2.91 17.08 -7.13
N LYS A 111 2.38 16.99 -8.36
CA LYS A 111 3.16 17.18 -9.60
C LYS A 111 3.71 18.58 -9.81
N GLU A 112 3.23 19.57 -9.06
CA GLU A 112 3.72 20.94 -9.09
C GLU A 112 4.79 21.23 -8.02
N GLN A 113 5.05 20.26 -7.12
CA GLN A 113 6.09 20.40 -6.09
C GLN A 113 7.50 20.18 -6.66
N PRO A 114 8.51 20.88 -6.11
CA PRO A 114 9.90 20.85 -6.61
C PRO A 114 10.68 19.58 -6.25
#